data_AF-A0A0F9NC97-F1
#
_entry.id   AF-A0A0F9NC97-F1
#
_cell.length_a   1.000
_cell.length_b   1.000
_cell.length_c   1.000
_cell.angle_alpha   90.00
_cell.angle_beta   90.00
_cell.angle_gamma   90.00
#
_symmetry.space_group_name_H-M   'P 1'
#
loop_
_entity.id
_entity.type
_entity.pdbx_description
1 polymer ?
#
loop_
_entity_poly.entity_id
_entity_poly.type
_entity_poly.pdbx_seq_one_letter_code
_entity_poly.pdbx_strand_id
1 'polypeptide(L)'
;MTRFDAYVEDRLRDGERARCGHLKPCACDVLITCCLYCPFFDCRYGQLRGIVTLRNVSRDAAIVAMKKDRATVASIVEVTGVGRRTVFRALAKAKEAA
;
A
#
# COMPACT_ATOMS: atom_id res chain seq x y z
N MET A 1 3.70 -18.38 20.54
CA MET A 1 4.90 -17.50 20.47
C MET A 1 5.99 -18.23 19.72
N THR A 2 6.10 -18.00 18.40
CA THR A 2 7.18 -18.55 17.58
C THR A 2 8.44 -17.70 17.72
N ARG A 3 9.58 -18.37 17.75
CA ARG A 3 10.95 -17.95 18.17
C ARG A 3 11.61 -16.85 17.32
N PHE A 4 10.85 -15.95 16.69
CA PHE A 4 11.37 -14.86 15.83
C PHE A 4 11.47 -13.49 16.52
N ASP A 5 10.96 -13.35 17.76
CA ASP A 5 10.79 -12.05 18.43
C ASP A 5 11.98 -11.53 19.27
N ALA A 6 13.09 -12.27 19.35
CA ALA A 6 14.14 -11.98 20.33
C ALA A 6 15.03 -10.76 20.02
N TYR A 7 14.95 -10.19 18.80
CA TYR A 7 15.86 -9.10 18.34
C TYR A 7 15.15 -7.78 18.03
N VAL A 8 13.85 -7.67 18.28
CA VAL A 8 13.14 -6.40 18.06
C VAL A 8 13.33 -5.53 19.30
N GLU A 9 14.23 -4.54 19.19
CA GLU A 9 14.50 -3.53 20.24
C GLU A 9 13.20 -2.98 20.83
N ASP A 10 13.16 -2.72 22.14
CA ASP A 10 11.94 -2.30 22.85
C ASP A 10 11.32 -1.03 22.24
N ARG A 11 12.16 -0.10 21.76
CA ARG A 11 11.73 1.10 21.03
C ARG A 11 11.01 0.83 19.70
N LEU A 12 11.11 -0.38 19.15
CA LEU A 12 10.40 -0.85 17.94
C LEU A 12 9.05 -1.51 18.26
N ARG A 13 8.73 -1.71 19.54
CA ARG A 13 7.47 -2.30 20.01
C ARG A 13 6.37 -1.24 20.09
N ASP A 14 6.71 -0.07 20.62
CA ASP A 14 5.76 0.99 20.92
C ASP A 14 5.88 2.15 19.92
N GLY A 15 4.84 2.32 19.11
CA GLY A 15 4.72 3.42 18.15
C GLY A 15 3.73 3.11 17.03
N GLU A 16 3.22 4.15 16.38
CA GLU A 16 2.28 3.99 15.28
C GLU A 16 2.95 3.25 14.11
N ARG A 17 2.36 2.12 13.71
CA ARG A 17 2.91 1.28 12.65
C ARG A 17 2.42 1.75 11.29
N ALA A 18 3.33 1.85 10.32
CA ALA A 18 2.93 1.92 8.93
C ALA A 18 2.16 0.65 8.56
N ARG A 19 1.34 0.69 7.50
CA ARG A 19 0.54 -0.47 7.04
C ARG A 19 1.35 -1.73 6.70
N CYS A 20 2.68 -1.65 6.68
CA CYS A 20 3.61 -2.77 6.48
C CYS A 20 4.17 -3.38 7.79
N GLY A 21 3.74 -2.93 8.97
CA GLY A 21 4.14 -3.49 10.26
C GLY A 21 5.40 -2.87 10.91
N HIS A 22 6.13 -2.02 10.20
CA HIS A 22 7.26 -1.24 10.73
C HIS A 22 6.77 0.05 11.41
N LEU A 23 7.59 0.63 12.30
CA LEU A 23 7.31 1.94 12.89
C LEU A 23 7.18 3.05 11.83
N LYS A 24 6.36 4.06 12.13
CA LYS A 24 6.01 5.17 11.23
C LYS A 24 7.16 5.92 10.54
N PRO A 25 8.40 6.03 11.05
CA PRO A 25 9.47 6.65 10.26
C PRO A 25 10.04 5.75 9.14
N CYS A 26 9.55 4.51 8.91
CA CYS A 26 9.94 3.75 7.70
C CYS A 26 9.38 4.42 6.45
N ALA A 27 10.23 5.20 5.79
CA ALA A 27 10.04 5.74 4.45
C ALA A 27 10.24 4.63 3.40
N CYS A 28 9.48 3.55 3.53
CA CYS A 28 9.51 2.39 2.64
C CYS A 28 8.98 2.70 1.21
N ASP A 29 8.95 3.98 0.83
CA ASP A 29 8.67 4.50 -0.51
C ASP A 29 9.93 4.45 -1.42
N VAL A 30 11.12 4.22 -0.85
CA VAL A 30 12.40 4.04 -1.55
C VAL A 30 12.99 2.67 -1.20
N LEU A 31 13.67 2.01 -2.15
CA LEU A 31 14.40 0.76 -1.87
C LEU A 31 15.51 1.07 -0.87
N ILE A 32 15.37 0.58 0.35
CA ILE A 32 16.34 0.73 1.43
C ILE A 32 16.84 -0.65 1.86
N THR A 33 17.97 -0.67 2.57
CA THR A 33 18.65 -1.90 3.00
C THR A 33 17.74 -2.85 3.79
N CYS A 34 16.72 -2.35 4.50
CA CYS A 34 15.77 -3.19 5.23
C CYS A 34 14.81 -4.00 4.33
N CYS A 35 14.62 -3.62 3.06
CA CYS A 35 13.76 -4.35 2.12
C CYS A 35 14.24 -5.80 1.91
N LEU A 36 15.55 -6.05 1.98
CA LEU A 36 16.15 -7.38 1.87
C LEU A 36 15.96 -8.24 3.12
N TYR A 37 15.41 -7.70 4.20
CA TYR A 37 15.11 -8.46 5.42
C TYR A 37 13.62 -8.40 5.76
N CYS A 38 12.81 -7.83 4.87
CA CYS A 38 11.38 -7.66 5.07
C CYS A 38 10.69 -9.03 5.13
N PRO A 39 9.84 -9.30 6.16
CA PRO A 39 9.08 -10.54 6.24
C PRO A 39 7.99 -10.64 5.17
N PHE A 40 7.63 -9.54 4.51
CA PHE A 40 6.67 -9.52 3.40
C PHE A 40 7.34 -9.92 2.08
N PHE A 41 7.37 -11.23 1.81
CA PHE A 41 7.97 -11.85 0.62
C PHE A 41 7.47 -11.23 -0.70
N ASP A 42 6.16 -11.03 -0.86
CA ASP A 42 5.58 -10.48 -2.09
C ASP A 42 6.04 -9.06 -2.37
N CYS A 43 6.21 -8.24 -1.34
CA CYS A 43 6.78 -6.90 -1.49
C CYS A 43 8.26 -6.97 -1.90
N ARG A 44 9.02 -7.93 -1.36
CA ARG A 44 10.45 -8.06 -1.59
C ARG A 44 10.78 -8.60 -2.98
N TYR A 45 10.00 -9.58 -3.45
CA TYR A 45 10.34 -10.37 -4.63
C TYR A 45 9.21 -10.49 -5.66
N GLY A 46 7.96 -10.34 -5.25
CA GLY A 46 6.81 -10.50 -6.13
C GLY A 46 6.50 -9.28 -6.99
N GLN A 47 7.01 -8.09 -6.63
CA GLN A 47 6.62 -6.83 -7.26
C GLN A 47 7.83 -5.98 -7.64
N LEU A 48 7.88 -5.51 -8.90
CA LEU A 48 8.94 -4.64 -9.44
C LEU A 48 9.19 -3.34 -8.64
N ARG A 49 8.16 -2.82 -7.95
CA ARG A 49 8.26 -1.63 -7.08
C ARG A 49 7.81 -1.90 -5.63
N GLY A 50 7.83 -3.18 -5.23
CA GLY A 50 7.48 -3.62 -3.89
C GLY A 50 6.16 -3.02 -3.36
N ILE A 51 6.24 -2.42 -2.17
CA ILE A 51 5.09 -1.92 -1.43
C ILE A 51 4.34 -0.81 -2.19
N VAL A 52 5.03 -0.05 -3.04
CA VAL A 52 4.39 0.99 -3.86
C VAL A 52 3.43 0.36 -4.87
N THR A 53 3.80 -0.77 -5.48
CA THR A 53 2.88 -1.49 -6.36
C THR A 53 1.67 -1.99 -5.58
N LEU A 54 1.88 -2.63 -4.43
CA LEU A 54 0.79 -3.16 -3.60
C LEU A 54 -0.17 -2.06 -3.14
N ARG A 55 0.34 -0.91 -2.70
CA ARG A 55 -0.47 0.26 -2.33
C ARG A 55 -1.26 0.81 -3.52
N ASN A 56 -0.65 0.90 -4.69
CA ASN A 56 -1.34 1.35 -5.89
C ASN A 56 -2.44 0.39 -6.30
N VAL A 57 -2.19 -0.92 -6.28
CA VAL A 57 -3.20 -1.95 -6.58
C VAL A 57 -4.37 -1.86 -5.60
N SER A 58 -4.09 -1.78 -4.29
CA SER A 58 -5.12 -1.65 -3.26
C SER A 58 -5.95 -0.37 -3.42
N ARG A 59 -5.31 0.76 -3.69
CA ARG A 59 -6.02 2.03 -3.95
C ARG A 59 -6.88 1.94 -5.21
N ASP A 60 -6.32 1.45 -6.30
CA ASP A 60 -7.02 1.37 -7.59
C ASP A 60 -8.24 0.43 -7.47
N ALA A 61 -8.13 -0.67 -6.72
CA ALA A 61 -9.25 -1.55 -6.39
C ALA A 61 -10.34 -0.85 -5.56
N ALA A 62 -9.97 -0.04 -4.56
CA ALA A 62 -10.92 0.75 -3.78
C ALA A 62 -11.66 1.79 -4.63
N ILE A 63 -10.96 2.45 -5.56
CA ILE A 63 -11.57 3.38 -6.54
C ILE A 63 -12.61 2.67 -7.40
N VAL A 64 -12.29 1.47 -7.90
CA VAL A 64 -13.19 0.67 -8.73
C VAL A 64 -14.41 0.22 -7.93
N ALA A 65 -14.23 -0.24 -6.68
CA ALA A 65 -15.32 -0.63 -5.81
C ALA A 65 -16.30 0.53 -5.56
N MET A 66 -15.79 1.70 -5.15
CA MET A 66 -16.61 2.90 -4.99
C MET A 66 -17.35 3.27 -6.28
N LYS A 67 -16.71 3.11 -7.43
CA LYS A 67 -17.37 3.41 -8.71
C LYS A 67 -18.49 2.42 -9.03
N LYS A 68 -18.33 1.13 -8.70
CA LYS A 68 -19.38 0.12 -8.82
C LYS A 68 -20.56 0.45 -7.91
N ASP A 69 -20.30 1.01 -6.74
CA ASP A 69 -21.31 1.51 -5.79
C ASP A 69 -21.89 2.88 -6.19
N ARG A 70 -21.73 3.27 -7.46
CA ARG A 70 -22.26 4.51 -8.06
C ARG A 70 -21.72 5.81 -7.47
N ALA A 71 -20.60 5.79 -6.74
CA ALA A 71 -19.94 7.00 -6.28
C ALA A 71 -19.53 7.92 -7.47
N THR A 72 -19.62 9.22 -7.25
CA THR A 72 -19.17 10.22 -8.22
C THR A 72 -17.65 10.36 -8.17
N VAL A 73 -17.02 10.81 -9.28
CA VAL A 73 -15.57 11.06 -9.29
C VAL A 73 -15.19 12.08 -8.22
N ALA A 74 -16.02 13.09 -7.97
CA ALA A 74 -15.78 14.07 -6.90
C ALA A 74 -15.74 13.41 -5.52
N SER A 75 -16.74 12.57 -5.18
CA SER A 75 -16.76 11.85 -3.89
C SER A 75 -15.58 10.89 -3.75
N ILE A 76 -15.15 10.22 -4.82
CA ILE A 76 -13.98 9.35 -4.79
C ILE A 76 -12.73 10.16 -4.49
N VAL A 77 -12.54 11.32 -5.13
CA VAL A 77 -11.40 12.22 -4.87
C VAL A 77 -11.38 12.67 -3.41
N GLU A 78 -12.53 13.03 -2.86
CA GLU A 78 -12.67 13.46 -1.46
C GLU A 78 -12.30 12.35 -0.48
N VAL A 79 -12.85 11.14 -0.67
CA VAL A 79 -12.62 10.00 0.24
C VAL A 79 -11.19 9.46 0.14
N THR A 80 -10.62 9.41 -1.07
CA THR A 80 -9.29 8.81 -1.30
C THR A 80 -8.15 9.81 -1.19
N GLY A 81 -8.43 11.11 -1.26
CA GLY A 81 -7.42 12.17 -1.32
C GLY A 81 -6.60 12.20 -2.61
N VAL A 82 -6.91 11.37 -3.62
CA VAL A 82 -6.17 11.39 -4.90
C VAL A 82 -6.83 12.29 -5.94
N GLY A 83 -6.02 12.91 -6.79
CA GLY A 83 -6.53 13.78 -7.85
C GLY A 83 -7.35 13.04 -8.91
N ARG A 84 -8.22 13.79 -9.62
CA ARG A 84 -9.12 13.27 -10.67
C ARG A 84 -8.40 12.42 -11.72
N ARG A 85 -7.21 12.85 -12.16
CA ARG A 85 -6.39 12.11 -13.14
C ARG A 85 -6.09 10.69 -12.67
N THR A 86 -5.79 10.51 -11.38
CA THR A 86 -5.51 9.19 -10.79
C THR A 86 -6.76 8.33 -10.78
N VAL A 87 -7.91 8.91 -10.42
CA VAL A 87 -9.20 8.21 -10.45
C VAL A 87 -9.52 7.71 -11.87
N PHE A 88 -9.48 8.59 -12.87
CA PHE A 88 -9.75 8.20 -14.26
C PHE A 88 -8.78 7.12 -14.76
N ARG A 89 -7.50 7.22 -14.44
CA ARG A 89 -6.50 6.21 -14.83
C ARG A 89 -6.80 4.85 -14.20
N ALA A 90 -7.18 4.80 -12.92
CA ALA A 90 -7.55 3.55 -12.27
C ALA A 90 -8.78 2.92 -12.91
N LEU A 91 -9.80 3.72 -13.24
CA LEU A 91 -11.01 3.25 -13.92
C LEU A 91 -10.75 2.77 -15.35
N ALA A 92 -9.88 3.44 -16.09
CA ALA A 92 -9.50 3.02 -17.44
C ALA A 92 -8.80 1.65 -17.43
N LYS A 93 -7.80 1.48 -16.55
CA LYS A 93 -7.12 0.18 -16.35
C LYS A 93 -8.09 -0.95 -16.01
N ALA A 94 -9.09 -0.67 -15.17
CA ALA A 94 -10.08 -1.67 -14.79
C ALA A 94 -11.01 -2.07 -15.95
N LYS A 95 -11.27 -1.16 -16.90
CA LYS A 95 -11.99 -1.47 -18.13
C LYS A 95 -11.18 -2.33 -19.09
N GLU A 96 -9.87 -2.12 -19.17
CA GLU A 96 -8.97 -2.90 -20.04
C GLU A 96 -8.75 -4.33 -19.52
N ALA A 97 -8.91 -4.55 -18.22
CA ALA A 97 -8.73 -5.85 -17.56
C ALA A 97 -10.02 -6.68 -17.45
N ALA A 98 -11.16 -6.15 -17.91
CA ALA A 98 -12.48 -6.80 -17.88
C ALA A 98 -12.84 -7.34 -19.26
#